data_AF-A0AA96EWV9-F1
#
_entry.id   AF-A0AA96EWV9-F1
#
_cell.length_a   1.000
_cell.length_b   1.000
_cell.length_c   1.000
_cell.angle_alpha   90.00
_cell.angle_beta   90.00
_cell.angle_gamma   90.00
#
_symmetry.space_group_name_H-M   'P 1'
#
loop_
_entity.id
_entity.type
_entity.pdbx_description
1 polymer ?
#
loop_
_entity_poly.entity_id
_entity_poly.type
_entity_poly.pdbx_seq_one_letter_code
_entity_poly.pdbx_strand_id
1 'polypeptide(L)'
;MQRDYIEKRNMCLVLQKFIKETDAGILAGLPNFEVVFERFEDKIKQLEQASMKQSANRKGIRKKKDDCKVAMVVAATDVAGRIRAYAAVHGDVVLAKEVGFGYAVLFKKSDGICCDLCGFVYKKGTALLSELAAYGVTEAMLADLLAKVTLFRAQVAKPRLGIIERRQATLAIKRLMKELDGDLAVMDMLVRMVRFSNKEFYSLYFSFRKIVRIGYRAVAIDGTVVDAEGMPVANVDVVVLNTKFVRKTSEHGGFEVRRLKSAVYRVCFKKVGFVDAFVDVAVTSGMRNEVKVVMERMSGLADWRMSG
;
A
#
# COMPACT_ATOMS: atom_id res chain seq x y z
N MET A 1 11.28 -1.62 -1.35
CA MET A 1 12.49 -1.56 -2.19
C MET A 1 13.63 -2.21 -1.40
N GLN A 2 14.47 -3.04 -2.01
CA GLN A 2 15.59 -3.67 -1.27
C GLN A 2 16.57 -2.59 -0.80
N ARG A 3 17.10 -2.75 0.42
CA ARG A 3 17.97 -1.80 1.12
C ARG A 3 19.13 -1.31 0.25
N ASP A 4 19.81 -2.25 -0.39
CA ASP A 4 21.00 -2.00 -1.18
C ASP A 4 20.72 -1.03 -2.33
N TYR A 5 19.49 -1.01 -2.85
CA TYR A 5 19.09 -0.06 -3.90
C TYR A 5 18.99 1.38 -3.41
N ILE A 6 18.54 1.59 -2.17
CA ILE A 6 18.41 2.94 -1.60
C ILE A 6 19.80 3.50 -1.30
N GLU A 7 20.65 2.71 -0.65
CA GLU A 7 22.01 3.11 -0.31
C GLU A 7 22.83 3.43 -1.57
N LYS A 8 22.72 2.60 -2.60
CA LYS A 8 23.39 2.82 -3.89
C LYS A 8 22.85 4.03 -4.65
N ARG A 9 21.52 4.22 -4.70
CA ARG A 9 20.93 5.42 -5.33
C ARG A 9 21.43 6.70 -4.65
N ASN A 10 21.50 6.71 -3.31
CA ASN A 10 22.01 7.86 -2.58
C ASN A 10 23.49 8.14 -2.92
N MET A 11 24.32 7.10 -3.01
CA MET A 11 25.71 7.24 -3.48
C MET A 11 25.76 7.87 -4.88
N CYS A 12 24.94 7.39 -5.82
CA CYS A 12 24.89 7.95 -7.18
C CYS A 12 24.46 9.43 -7.21
N LEU A 13 23.49 9.83 -6.39
CA LEU A 13 23.01 11.22 -6.31
C LEU A 13 24.07 12.18 -5.76
N VAL A 14 24.80 11.74 -4.71
CA VAL A 14 25.88 12.55 -4.14
C VAL A 14 27.03 12.68 -5.14
N LEU A 15 27.39 11.59 -5.82
CA LEU A 15 28.40 11.61 -6.89
C LEU A 15 28.01 12.52 -8.04
N GLN A 16 26.75 12.45 -8.50
CA GLN A 16 26.22 13.32 -9.54
C GLN A 16 26.36 14.79 -9.16
N LYS A 17 26.01 15.14 -7.92
CA LYS A 17 26.14 16.50 -7.41
C LYS A 17 27.60 16.97 -7.41
N PHE A 18 28.51 16.15 -6.90
CA PHE A 18 29.94 16.46 -6.88
C PHE A 18 30.50 16.71 -8.29
N ILE A 19 30.17 15.85 -9.26
CA ILE A 19 30.65 16.00 -10.65
C ILE A 19 30.12 17.30 -11.27
N LYS A 20 28.87 17.67 -11.01
CA LYS A 20 28.30 18.95 -11.50
C LYS A 20 28.94 20.19 -10.89
N GLU A 21 29.44 20.07 -9.67
CA GLU A 21 30.12 21.15 -8.96
C GLU A 21 31.64 21.17 -9.25
N THR A 22 32.15 20.19 -9.99
CA THR A 22 33.56 20.10 -10.37
C THR A 22 33.89 21.08 -11.51
N ASP A 23 35.08 21.67 -11.47
CA ASP A 23 35.60 22.52 -12.54
C ASP A 23 35.64 21.79 -13.91
N ALA A 24 35.06 22.43 -14.92
CA ALA A 24 34.98 21.92 -16.28
C ALA A 24 36.35 21.65 -16.90
N GLY A 25 37.40 22.38 -16.50
CA GLY A 25 38.77 22.16 -16.99
C GLY A 25 39.31 20.77 -16.62
N ILE A 26 38.96 20.26 -15.44
CA ILE A 26 39.36 18.92 -14.98
C ILE A 26 38.62 17.85 -15.79
N LEU A 27 37.34 18.06 -16.04
CA LEU A 27 36.48 17.13 -16.79
C LEU A 27 36.85 17.08 -18.28
N ALA A 28 37.28 18.21 -18.86
CA ALA A 28 37.77 18.27 -20.25
C ALA A 28 39.02 17.41 -20.48
N GLY A 29 39.82 17.15 -19.43
CA GLY A 29 40.96 16.23 -19.47
C GLY A 29 40.59 14.75 -19.53
N LEU A 30 39.30 14.41 -19.42
CA LEU A 30 38.79 13.04 -19.44
C LEU A 30 38.08 12.74 -20.77
N PRO A 31 38.64 11.90 -21.65
CA PRO A 31 38.05 11.65 -22.95
C PRO A 31 36.67 10.97 -22.81
N ASN A 32 35.68 11.50 -23.53
CA ASN A 32 34.31 10.96 -23.59
C ASN A 32 33.58 10.89 -22.22
N PHE A 33 34.07 11.59 -21.19
CA PHE A 33 33.47 11.54 -19.85
C PHE A 33 32.07 12.13 -19.81
N GLU A 34 31.86 13.26 -20.50
CA GLU A 34 30.57 13.95 -20.57
C GLU A 34 29.45 13.04 -21.09
N VAL A 35 29.68 12.33 -22.20
CA VAL A 35 28.69 11.38 -22.78
C VAL A 35 28.33 10.25 -21.82
N VAL A 36 29.34 9.71 -21.11
CA VAL A 36 29.09 8.65 -20.12
C VAL A 36 28.33 9.20 -18.92
N PHE A 37 28.64 10.43 -18.50
CA PHE A 37 27.98 11.09 -17.39
C PHE A 37 26.53 11.43 -17.70
N GLU A 38 26.21 11.97 -18.89
CA GLU A 38 24.84 12.22 -19.34
C GLU A 38 23.99 10.93 -19.31
N ARG A 39 24.55 9.82 -19.81
CA ARG A 39 23.88 8.51 -19.76
C ARG A 39 23.63 8.04 -18.33
N PHE A 40 24.59 8.27 -17.43
CA PHE A 40 24.45 7.97 -16.01
C PHE A 40 23.33 8.81 -15.37
N GLU A 41 23.27 10.11 -15.68
CA GLU A 41 22.22 11.00 -15.18
C GLU A 41 20.83 10.57 -15.64
N ASP A 42 20.68 10.22 -16.91
CA ASP A 42 19.40 9.77 -17.44
C ASP A 42 18.93 8.46 -16.82
N LYS A 43 19.85 7.55 -16.50
CA LYS A 43 19.51 6.33 -15.75
C LYS A 43 19.10 6.63 -14.31
N ILE A 44 19.69 7.63 -13.65
CA ILE A 44 19.22 8.11 -12.34
C ILE A 44 17.78 8.60 -12.45
N LYS A 45 17.47 9.46 -13.43
CA LYS A 45 16.11 9.98 -13.65
C LYS A 45 15.10 8.85 -13.91
N GLN A 46 15.45 7.89 -14.77
CA GLN A 46 14.60 6.72 -15.03
C GLN A 46 14.41 5.85 -13.79
N LEU A 47 15.44 5.71 -12.95
CA LEU A 47 15.38 4.95 -11.69
C LEU A 47 14.41 5.61 -10.71
N GLU A 48 14.38 6.94 -10.63
CA GLU A 48 13.43 7.69 -9.81
C GLU A 48 12.00 7.49 -10.26
N GLN A 49 11.73 7.63 -11.56
CA GLN A 49 10.41 7.40 -12.13
C GLN A 49 9.92 5.97 -11.88
N ALA A 50 10.81 4.97 -12.04
CA ALA A 50 10.49 3.57 -11.76
C ALA A 50 10.24 3.34 -10.26
N SER A 51 11.01 3.97 -9.37
CA SER A 51 10.82 3.93 -7.92
C SER A 51 9.46 4.50 -7.49
N MET A 52 9.07 5.65 -8.04
CA MET A 52 7.76 6.28 -7.79
C MET A 52 6.62 5.35 -8.22
N LYS A 53 6.71 4.78 -9.43
CA LYS A 53 5.73 3.81 -9.94
C LYS A 53 5.65 2.55 -9.06
N GLN A 54 6.77 2.03 -8.58
CA GLN A 54 6.81 0.86 -7.70
C GLN A 54 6.15 1.15 -6.33
N SER A 55 6.34 2.36 -5.81
CA SER A 55 5.94 2.75 -4.44
C SER A 55 4.50 3.23 -4.32
N ALA A 56 3.81 3.50 -5.43
CA ALA A 56 2.42 3.97 -5.41
C ALA A 56 1.47 3.00 -4.69
N ASN A 57 0.72 3.52 -3.71
CA ASN A 57 -0.29 2.76 -2.98
C ASN A 57 -1.52 2.52 -3.87
N ARG A 58 -1.80 1.24 -4.14
CA ARG A 58 -2.88 0.81 -5.04
C ARG A 58 -4.08 0.21 -4.33
N LYS A 59 -4.11 0.20 -2.99
CA LYS A 59 -5.25 -0.33 -2.21
C LYS A 59 -6.57 0.36 -2.56
N GLY A 60 -6.52 1.65 -2.90
CA GLY A 60 -7.68 2.43 -3.35
C GLY A 60 -8.33 1.90 -4.63
N ILE A 61 -7.58 1.25 -5.52
CA ILE A 61 -8.12 0.67 -6.77
C ILE A 61 -9.07 -0.48 -6.47
N ARG A 62 -8.74 -1.34 -5.49
CA ARG A 62 -9.60 -2.44 -5.08
C ARG A 62 -10.88 -1.91 -4.44
N LYS A 63 -10.76 -0.98 -3.48
CA LYS A 63 -11.91 -0.38 -2.81
C LYS A 63 -12.87 0.26 -3.81
N LYS A 64 -12.36 1.09 -4.71
CA LYS A 64 -13.16 1.73 -5.76
C LYS A 64 -13.86 0.73 -6.68
N LYS A 65 -13.19 -0.39 -7.03
CA LYS A 65 -13.82 -1.47 -7.81
C LYS A 65 -14.97 -2.11 -7.04
N ASP A 66 -14.75 -2.42 -5.76
CA ASP A 66 -15.76 -3.05 -4.91
C ASP A 66 -16.96 -2.12 -4.69
N ASP A 67 -16.72 -0.83 -4.46
CA ASP A 67 -17.77 0.20 -4.34
C ASP A 67 -18.60 0.31 -5.64
N CYS A 68 -17.94 0.31 -6.81
CA CYS A 68 -18.62 0.28 -8.11
C CYS A 68 -19.45 -1.01 -8.30
N LYS A 69 -18.95 -2.17 -7.83
CA LYS A 69 -19.68 -3.43 -7.91
C LYS A 69 -20.95 -3.38 -7.08
N VAL A 70 -20.86 -2.90 -5.84
CA VAL A 70 -22.02 -2.74 -4.95
C VAL A 70 -23.05 -1.81 -5.59
N ALA A 71 -22.63 -0.63 -6.05
CA ALA A 71 -23.54 0.34 -6.68
C ALA A 71 -24.25 -0.24 -7.92
N MET A 72 -23.52 -0.95 -8.79
CA MET A 72 -24.08 -1.60 -9.97
C MET A 72 -25.09 -2.70 -9.59
N VAL A 73 -24.75 -3.57 -8.63
CA VAL A 73 -25.61 -4.67 -8.24
C VAL A 73 -26.89 -4.16 -7.58
N VAL A 74 -26.81 -3.16 -6.70
CA VAL A 74 -28.00 -2.55 -6.06
C VAL A 74 -28.96 -1.99 -7.11
N ALA A 75 -28.45 -1.20 -8.06
CA ALA A 75 -29.26 -0.63 -9.14
C ALA A 75 -29.89 -1.72 -10.02
N ALA A 76 -29.11 -2.76 -10.35
CA ALA A 76 -29.60 -3.88 -11.15
C ALA A 76 -30.69 -4.67 -10.43
N THR A 77 -30.57 -4.89 -9.12
CA THR A 77 -31.59 -5.62 -8.35
C THR A 77 -32.90 -4.87 -8.20
N ASP A 78 -32.86 -3.53 -8.10
CA ASP A 78 -34.09 -2.72 -8.06
C ASP A 78 -34.85 -2.82 -9.40
N VAL A 79 -34.15 -2.61 -10.51
CA VAL A 79 -34.74 -2.75 -11.86
C VAL A 79 -35.23 -4.18 -12.10
N ALA A 80 -34.44 -5.20 -11.73
CA ALA A 80 -34.83 -6.60 -11.87
C ALA A 80 -36.07 -6.96 -11.03
N GLY A 81 -36.18 -6.42 -9.82
CA GLY A 81 -37.34 -6.60 -8.95
C GLY A 81 -38.62 -6.06 -9.58
N ARG A 82 -38.55 -4.88 -10.20
CA ARG A 82 -39.69 -4.26 -10.89
C ARG A 82 -40.09 -5.02 -12.15
N ILE A 83 -39.12 -5.47 -12.95
CA ILE A 83 -39.39 -6.33 -14.12
C ILE A 83 -40.05 -7.65 -13.68
N ARG A 84 -39.58 -8.25 -12.58
CA ARG A 84 -40.18 -9.46 -12.03
C ARG A 84 -41.61 -9.23 -11.54
N ALA A 85 -41.90 -8.08 -10.92
CA ALA A 85 -43.26 -7.74 -10.50
C ALA A 85 -44.20 -7.62 -11.72
N TYR A 86 -43.78 -6.93 -12.77
CA TYR A 86 -44.50 -6.88 -14.04
C TYR A 86 -44.76 -8.27 -14.62
N ALA A 87 -43.73 -9.13 -14.66
CA ALA A 87 -43.84 -10.48 -15.20
C ALA A 87 -44.81 -11.37 -14.38
N ALA A 88 -44.81 -11.21 -13.05
CA ALA A 88 -45.73 -11.95 -12.17
C ALA A 88 -47.21 -11.58 -12.40
N VAL A 89 -47.50 -10.30 -12.63
CA VAL A 89 -48.86 -9.82 -12.90
C VAL A 89 -49.38 -10.31 -14.26
N HIS A 90 -48.50 -10.38 -15.27
CA HIS A 90 -48.86 -10.82 -16.62
C HIS A 90 -48.76 -12.33 -16.84
N GLY A 91 -48.37 -13.10 -15.81
CA GLY A 91 -48.20 -14.55 -15.92
C GLY A 91 -46.99 -14.99 -16.76
N ASP A 92 -46.05 -14.10 -17.08
CA ASP A 92 -44.83 -14.43 -17.82
C ASP A 92 -43.77 -15.03 -16.90
N VAL A 93 -43.89 -16.34 -16.68
CA VAL A 93 -42.97 -17.13 -15.85
C VAL A 93 -41.56 -17.16 -16.43
N VAL A 94 -41.40 -17.02 -17.75
CA VAL A 94 -40.10 -17.04 -18.42
C VAL A 94 -39.33 -15.77 -18.07
N LEU A 95 -39.93 -14.60 -18.30
CA LEU A 95 -39.32 -13.31 -17.97
C LEU A 95 -38.98 -13.21 -16.48
N ALA A 96 -39.88 -13.64 -15.59
CA ALA A 96 -39.67 -13.62 -14.15
C ALA A 96 -38.45 -14.45 -13.68
N LYS A 97 -38.16 -15.56 -14.38
CA LYS A 97 -36.97 -16.39 -14.14
C LYS A 97 -35.73 -15.80 -14.79
N GLU A 98 -35.83 -15.26 -16.00
CA GLU A 98 -34.71 -14.66 -16.74
C GLU A 98 -34.08 -13.47 -16.01
N VAL A 99 -34.87 -12.58 -15.43
CA VAL A 99 -34.36 -11.42 -14.66
C VAL A 99 -34.25 -11.71 -13.15
N GLY A 100 -34.38 -12.96 -12.77
CA GLY A 100 -34.64 -13.38 -11.40
C GLY A 100 -33.48 -13.31 -10.41
N PHE A 101 -32.54 -12.38 -10.59
CA PHE A 101 -31.30 -12.34 -9.84
C PHE A 101 -31.44 -11.53 -8.54
N GLY A 102 -31.16 -12.18 -7.40
CA GLY A 102 -31.01 -11.49 -6.12
C GLY A 102 -29.63 -10.85 -5.95
N TYR A 103 -29.51 -9.89 -5.02
CA TYR A 103 -28.27 -9.17 -4.72
C TYR A 103 -27.09 -10.12 -4.47
N ALA A 104 -27.27 -11.07 -3.54
CA ALA A 104 -26.22 -12.01 -3.17
C ALA A 104 -25.80 -12.91 -4.33
N VAL A 105 -26.73 -13.23 -5.24
CA VAL A 105 -26.45 -14.04 -6.43
C VAL A 105 -25.56 -13.27 -7.38
N LEU A 106 -25.93 -12.03 -7.74
CA LEU A 106 -25.15 -11.19 -8.64
C LEU A 106 -23.78 -10.85 -8.05
N PHE A 107 -23.73 -10.43 -6.79
CA PHE A 107 -22.51 -9.97 -6.14
C PHE A 107 -21.44 -11.07 -6.06
N LYS A 108 -21.86 -12.33 -5.86
CA LYS A 108 -20.97 -13.50 -5.80
C LYS A 108 -20.48 -13.97 -7.18
N LYS A 109 -21.08 -13.52 -8.28
CA LYS A 109 -20.57 -13.85 -9.63
C LYS A 109 -19.23 -13.17 -9.88
N SER A 110 -18.45 -13.77 -10.80
CA SER A 110 -17.22 -13.19 -11.30
C SER A 110 -17.50 -11.81 -11.92
N ASP A 111 -16.51 -10.92 -11.90
CA ASP A 111 -16.70 -9.52 -12.30
C ASP A 111 -17.26 -9.38 -13.73
N GLY A 112 -16.78 -10.20 -14.67
CA GLY A 112 -17.30 -10.24 -16.05
C GLY A 112 -18.76 -10.71 -16.12
N ILE A 113 -19.09 -11.85 -15.50
CA ILE A 113 -20.47 -12.38 -15.50
C ILE A 113 -21.42 -11.41 -14.80
N CYS A 114 -20.98 -10.78 -13.71
CA CYS A 114 -21.78 -9.79 -12.99
C CYS A 114 -22.10 -8.58 -13.88
N CYS A 115 -21.11 -8.05 -14.62
CA CYS A 115 -21.34 -7.00 -15.62
C CYS A 115 -22.37 -7.43 -16.67
N ASP A 116 -22.22 -8.63 -17.23
CA ASP A 116 -23.06 -9.10 -18.33
C ASP A 116 -24.51 -9.33 -17.87
N LEU A 117 -24.72 -9.88 -16.67
CA LEU A 117 -26.05 -10.05 -16.08
C LEU A 117 -26.73 -8.71 -15.74
N CYS A 118 -25.99 -7.75 -15.17
CA CYS A 118 -26.54 -6.41 -14.93
C CYS A 118 -26.86 -5.69 -16.25
N GLY A 119 -26.03 -5.86 -17.28
CA GLY A 119 -26.30 -5.36 -18.63
C GLY A 119 -27.52 -6.04 -19.29
N PHE A 120 -27.76 -7.32 -19.01
CA PHE A 120 -28.96 -8.02 -19.45
C PHE A 120 -30.23 -7.44 -18.82
N VAL A 121 -30.22 -7.15 -17.51
CA VAL A 121 -31.34 -6.48 -16.82
C VAL A 121 -31.63 -5.11 -17.44
N TYR A 122 -30.58 -4.31 -17.72
CA TYR A 122 -30.74 -3.04 -18.43
C TYR A 122 -31.42 -3.23 -19.79
N LYS A 123 -30.93 -4.17 -20.62
CA LYS A 123 -31.49 -4.44 -21.95
C LYS A 123 -32.96 -4.84 -21.91
N LYS A 124 -33.35 -5.69 -20.95
CA LYS A 124 -34.76 -6.09 -20.76
C LYS A 124 -35.61 -4.91 -20.27
N GLY A 125 -35.10 -4.11 -19.34
CA GLY A 125 -35.76 -2.91 -18.86
C GLY A 125 -36.00 -1.87 -19.96
N THR A 126 -35.03 -1.66 -20.85
CA THR A 126 -35.20 -0.75 -21.99
C THR A 126 -36.19 -1.26 -23.02
N ALA A 127 -36.24 -2.58 -23.25
CA ALA A 127 -37.16 -3.17 -24.22
C ALA A 127 -38.63 -3.06 -23.78
N LEU A 128 -38.89 -3.07 -22.47
CA LEU A 128 -40.23 -3.03 -21.88
C LEU A 128 -40.54 -1.68 -21.21
N LEU A 129 -39.82 -0.60 -21.57
CA LEU A 129 -39.87 0.67 -20.84
C LEU A 129 -41.28 1.26 -20.73
N SER A 130 -42.06 1.23 -21.81
CA SER A 130 -43.44 1.74 -21.83
C SER A 130 -44.35 1.02 -20.84
N GLU A 131 -44.18 -0.30 -20.71
CA GLU A 131 -45.01 -1.16 -19.88
C GLU A 131 -44.57 -1.12 -18.41
N LEU A 132 -43.26 -0.98 -18.17
CA LEU A 132 -42.67 -0.90 -16.84
C LEU A 132 -42.83 0.48 -16.19
N ALA A 133 -43.28 1.49 -16.92
CA ALA A 133 -43.57 2.82 -16.38
C ALA A 133 -44.59 2.77 -15.23
N ALA A 134 -45.62 1.93 -15.35
CA ALA A 134 -46.62 1.70 -14.28
C ALA A 134 -46.03 1.02 -13.03
N TYR A 135 -44.89 0.32 -13.18
CA TYR A 135 -44.13 -0.32 -12.11
C TYR A 135 -42.99 0.57 -11.59
N GLY A 136 -43.00 1.85 -11.97
CA GLY A 136 -42.07 2.89 -11.54
C GLY A 136 -40.71 2.85 -12.22
N VAL A 137 -40.48 2.01 -13.24
CA VAL A 137 -39.21 2.05 -13.99
C VAL A 137 -39.20 3.31 -14.85
N THR A 138 -38.21 4.18 -14.63
CA THR A 138 -38.03 5.41 -15.41
C THR A 138 -36.79 5.32 -16.28
N GLU A 139 -36.75 6.13 -17.33
CA GLU A 139 -35.58 6.23 -18.22
C GLU A 139 -34.32 6.65 -17.45
N ALA A 140 -34.47 7.53 -16.45
CA ALA A 140 -33.39 7.95 -15.56
C ALA A 140 -32.78 6.77 -14.76
N MET A 141 -33.60 5.83 -14.30
CA MET A 141 -33.11 4.63 -13.60
C MET A 141 -32.29 3.70 -14.51
N LEU A 142 -32.75 3.51 -15.75
CA LEU A 142 -32.05 2.68 -16.72
C LEU A 142 -30.74 3.33 -17.16
N ALA A 143 -30.73 4.65 -17.35
CA ALA A 143 -29.52 5.42 -17.63
C ALA A 143 -28.49 5.32 -16.49
N ASP A 144 -28.94 5.45 -15.24
CA ASP A 144 -28.08 5.29 -14.06
C ASP A 144 -27.52 3.87 -13.94
N LEU A 145 -28.32 2.83 -14.19
CA LEU A 145 -27.86 1.45 -14.25
C LEU A 145 -26.78 1.26 -15.33
N LEU A 146 -27.01 1.77 -16.54
CA LEU A 146 -26.03 1.67 -17.63
C LEU A 146 -24.72 2.39 -17.29
N ALA A 147 -24.80 3.59 -16.70
CA ALA A 147 -23.64 4.33 -16.25
C ALA A 147 -22.82 3.53 -15.23
N LYS A 148 -23.48 2.91 -14.24
CA LYS A 148 -22.83 2.06 -13.23
C LYS A 148 -22.20 0.81 -13.82
N VAL A 149 -22.85 0.14 -14.78
CA VAL A 149 -22.28 -1.00 -15.52
C VAL A 149 -21.00 -0.59 -16.25
N THR A 150 -21.05 0.53 -16.97
CA THR A 150 -19.91 1.05 -17.74
C THR A 150 -18.74 1.43 -16.82
N LEU A 151 -19.03 2.11 -15.71
CA LEU A 151 -18.03 2.49 -14.70
C LEU A 151 -17.37 1.27 -14.07
N PHE A 152 -18.16 0.26 -13.66
CA PHE A 152 -17.61 -0.96 -13.07
C PHE A 152 -16.77 -1.73 -14.09
N ARG A 153 -17.23 -1.88 -15.34
CA ARG A 153 -16.48 -2.52 -16.43
C ARG A 153 -15.11 -1.88 -16.64
N ALA A 154 -15.04 -0.55 -16.60
CA ALA A 154 -13.78 0.20 -16.68
C ALA A 154 -12.86 0.00 -15.47
N GLN A 155 -13.37 -0.40 -14.30
CA GLN A 155 -12.54 -0.74 -13.14
C GLN A 155 -12.00 -2.18 -13.16
N VAL A 156 -12.66 -3.13 -13.83
CA VAL A 156 -12.31 -4.57 -13.79
C VAL A 156 -10.85 -4.83 -14.16
N ALA A 157 -10.32 -4.12 -15.17
CA ALA A 157 -8.95 -4.31 -15.64
C ALA A 157 -7.89 -3.63 -14.74
N LYS A 158 -8.25 -2.59 -13.98
CA LYS A 158 -7.30 -1.73 -13.27
C LYS A 158 -6.45 -2.44 -12.20
N PRO A 159 -6.99 -3.36 -11.37
CA PRO A 159 -6.16 -4.11 -10.43
C PRO A 159 -5.05 -4.89 -11.13
N ARG A 160 -5.37 -5.56 -12.26
CA ARG A 160 -4.40 -6.35 -13.02
C ARG A 160 -3.35 -5.44 -13.66
N LEU A 161 -3.77 -4.32 -14.24
CA LEU A 161 -2.84 -3.30 -14.77
C LEU A 161 -1.89 -2.78 -13.68
N GLY A 162 -2.41 -2.46 -12.50
CA GLY A 162 -1.58 -2.00 -11.37
C GLY A 162 -0.55 -3.03 -10.90
N ILE A 163 -0.89 -4.33 -10.94
CA ILE A 163 0.07 -5.42 -10.64
C ILE A 163 1.16 -5.48 -11.71
N ILE A 164 0.76 -5.42 -13.00
CA ILE A 164 1.70 -5.46 -14.13
C ILE A 164 2.66 -4.27 -14.08
N GLU A 165 2.16 -3.06 -13.88
CA GLU A 165 2.97 -1.84 -13.73
C GLU A 165 3.99 -1.97 -12.59
N ARG A 166 3.58 -2.46 -11.42
CA ARG A 166 4.49 -2.67 -10.29
C ARG A 166 5.57 -3.69 -10.62
N ARG A 167 5.21 -4.77 -11.32
CA ARG A 167 6.17 -5.79 -11.78
C ARG A 167 7.17 -5.19 -12.76
N GLN A 168 6.69 -4.45 -13.77
CA GLN A 168 7.53 -3.78 -14.76
C GLN A 168 8.47 -2.77 -14.10
N ALA A 169 7.97 -1.93 -13.19
CA ALA A 169 8.79 -0.98 -12.43
C ALA A 169 9.88 -1.70 -11.62
N THR A 170 9.55 -2.84 -11.01
CA THR A 170 10.53 -3.65 -10.26
C THR A 170 11.62 -4.21 -11.16
N LEU A 171 11.27 -4.67 -12.37
CA LEU A 171 12.25 -5.14 -13.36
C LEU A 171 13.12 -4.00 -13.89
N ALA A 172 12.52 -2.84 -14.17
CA ALA A 172 13.22 -1.65 -14.62
C ALA A 172 14.27 -1.20 -13.60
N ILE A 173 13.92 -1.15 -12.30
CA ILE A 173 14.88 -0.83 -11.23
C ILE A 173 16.07 -1.77 -11.24
N LYS A 174 15.84 -3.09 -11.33
CA LYS A 174 16.93 -4.09 -11.36
C LYS A 174 17.85 -3.88 -12.56
N ARG A 175 17.27 -3.65 -13.74
CA ARG A 175 18.01 -3.41 -14.99
C ARG A 175 18.84 -2.12 -14.90
N LEU A 176 18.20 -1.00 -14.57
CA LEU A 176 18.83 0.31 -14.46
C LEU A 176 19.98 0.32 -13.45
N MET A 177 19.85 -0.41 -12.34
CA MET A 177 20.92 -0.52 -11.36
C MET A 177 22.16 -1.24 -11.88
N LYS A 178 21.99 -2.24 -12.75
CA LYS A 178 23.10 -2.94 -13.42
C LYS A 178 23.73 -2.06 -14.50
N GLU A 179 22.91 -1.35 -15.26
CA GLU A 179 23.39 -0.40 -16.28
C GLU A 179 24.13 0.79 -15.66
N LEU A 180 23.73 1.23 -14.46
CA LEU A 180 24.44 2.23 -13.67
C LEU A 180 25.82 1.72 -13.20
N ASP A 181 25.94 0.45 -12.81
CA ASP A 181 27.26 -0.13 -12.48
C ASP A 181 28.20 -0.10 -13.68
N GLY A 182 27.68 -0.37 -14.88
CA GLY A 182 28.44 -0.27 -16.11
C GLY A 182 28.98 1.14 -16.36
N ASP A 183 28.12 2.16 -16.20
CA ASP A 183 28.55 3.55 -16.35
C ASP A 183 29.57 3.97 -15.30
N LEU A 184 29.31 3.64 -14.03
CA LEU A 184 30.23 3.91 -12.94
C LEU A 184 31.60 3.26 -13.17
N ALA A 185 31.65 2.03 -13.69
CA ALA A 185 32.92 1.37 -14.00
C ALA A 185 33.69 2.10 -15.11
N VAL A 186 33.01 2.62 -16.13
CA VAL A 186 33.64 3.42 -17.19
C VAL A 186 34.14 4.76 -16.64
N MET A 187 33.33 5.44 -15.84
CA MET A 187 33.74 6.69 -15.17
C MET A 187 34.95 6.45 -14.24
N ASP A 188 34.96 5.35 -13.48
CA ASP A 188 36.09 4.98 -12.61
C ASP A 188 37.38 4.76 -13.42
N MET A 189 37.29 4.21 -14.64
CA MET A 189 38.44 4.04 -15.54
C MET A 189 38.96 5.39 -16.05
N LEU A 190 38.06 6.29 -16.45
CA LEU A 190 38.42 7.62 -16.92
C LEU A 190 39.05 8.45 -15.80
N VAL A 191 38.45 8.51 -14.62
CA VAL A 191 38.97 9.28 -13.48
C VAL A 191 40.36 8.80 -13.02
N ARG A 192 40.71 7.52 -13.25
CA ARG A 192 42.08 7.04 -12.96
C ARG A 192 43.15 7.70 -13.85
N MET A 193 42.82 8.21 -15.03
CA MET A 193 43.76 8.91 -15.91
C MET A 193 44.32 10.17 -15.24
N VAL A 194 43.50 10.86 -14.43
CA VAL A 194 43.91 12.08 -13.73
C VAL A 194 44.44 11.82 -12.32
N ARG A 195 44.68 10.55 -11.94
CA ARG A 195 45.17 10.19 -10.59
C ARG A 195 46.44 10.95 -10.18
N PHE A 196 47.36 11.15 -11.12
CA PHE A 196 48.65 11.80 -10.84
C PHE A 196 48.63 13.29 -11.13
N SER A 197 47.88 13.73 -12.15
CA SER A 197 47.75 15.15 -12.52
C SER A 197 46.80 15.92 -11.61
N ASN A 198 45.75 15.28 -11.09
CA ASN A 198 44.78 15.87 -10.17
C ASN A 198 44.40 14.90 -9.04
N LYS A 199 45.28 14.82 -8.03
CA LYS A 199 45.15 13.90 -6.88
C LYS A 199 43.93 14.19 -6.01
N GLU A 200 43.59 15.47 -5.84
CA GLU A 200 42.47 15.90 -5.00
C GLU A 200 41.13 15.45 -5.60
N PHE A 201 40.90 15.74 -6.89
CA PHE A 201 39.71 15.28 -7.61
C PHE A 201 39.57 13.76 -7.57
N TYR A 202 40.66 13.03 -7.85
CA TYR A 202 40.67 11.56 -7.78
C TYR A 202 40.23 11.05 -6.40
N SER A 203 40.79 11.60 -5.32
CA SER A 203 40.47 11.20 -3.94
C SER A 203 39.01 11.49 -3.58
N LEU A 204 38.51 12.68 -3.94
CA LEU A 204 37.14 13.08 -3.69
C LEU A 204 36.15 12.22 -4.47
N TYR A 205 36.38 11.99 -5.76
CA TYR A 205 35.55 11.12 -6.59
C TYR A 205 35.35 9.73 -5.96
N PHE A 206 36.45 9.06 -5.58
CA PHE A 206 36.36 7.72 -4.98
C PHE A 206 35.80 7.74 -3.56
N SER A 207 35.88 8.87 -2.85
CA SER A 207 35.23 9.06 -1.56
C SER A 207 33.71 9.15 -1.73
N PHE A 208 33.22 9.89 -2.73
CA PHE A 208 31.80 9.97 -3.07
C PHE A 208 31.25 8.65 -3.65
N ARG A 209 32.09 7.80 -4.26
CA ARG A 209 31.73 6.45 -4.71
C ARG A 209 31.48 5.45 -3.58
N LYS A 210 31.82 5.78 -2.33
CA LYS A 210 31.59 4.87 -1.19
C LYS A 210 30.12 4.81 -0.83
N ILE A 211 29.58 3.59 -0.82
CA ILE A 211 28.20 3.36 -0.37
C ILE A 211 28.15 3.47 1.15
N VAL A 212 27.45 4.50 1.64
CA VAL A 212 27.18 4.67 3.07
C VAL A 212 26.01 3.78 3.45
N ARG A 213 26.27 2.82 4.35
CA ARG A 213 25.22 1.99 4.92
C ARG A 213 24.39 2.80 5.90
N ILE A 214 23.11 2.92 5.63
CA ILE A 214 22.21 3.65 6.53
C ILE A 214 21.94 2.73 7.73
N GLY A 215 22.38 3.15 8.92
CA GLY A 215 22.06 2.45 10.17
C GLY A 215 20.56 2.57 10.45
N TYR A 216 19.84 1.45 10.47
CA TYR A 216 18.41 1.46 10.77
C TYR A 216 18.15 1.12 12.24
N ARG A 217 17.23 1.85 12.87
CA ARG A 217 16.61 1.45 14.16
C ARG A 217 15.36 0.63 13.83
N ALA A 218 15.52 -0.66 13.55
CA ALA A 218 14.37 -1.53 13.27
C ALA A 218 13.40 -1.53 14.47
N VAL A 219 12.13 -1.24 14.19
CA VAL A 219 11.01 -1.45 15.12
C VAL A 219 10.79 -2.95 15.19
N ALA A 220 10.99 -3.52 16.37
CA ALA A 220 10.90 -4.95 16.60
C ALA A 220 9.47 -5.36 16.99
N ILE A 221 8.83 -4.54 17.82
CA ILE A 221 7.44 -4.69 18.23
C ILE A 221 6.75 -3.35 18.02
N ASP A 222 5.58 -3.40 17.43
CA ASP A 222 4.68 -2.28 17.27
C ASP A 222 3.30 -2.73 17.71
N GLY A 223 2.52 -1.85 18.30
CA GLY A 223 1.22 -2.28 18.77
C GLY A 223 0.33 -1.17 19.27
N THR A 224 -0.89 -1.59 19.58
CA THR A 224 -1.91 -0.73 20.17
C THR A 224 -2.51 -1.42 21.39
N VAL A 225 -2.75 -0.63 22.43
CA VAL A 225 -3.44 -1.06 23.64
C VAL A 225 -4.83 -0.46 23.62
N VAL A 226 -5.85 -1.31 23.74
CA VAL A 226 -7.26 -0.96 23.80
C VAL A 226 -7.91 -1.52 25.05
N ASP A 227 -9.05 -0.99 25.46
CA ASP A 227 -9.91 -1.58 26.50
C ASP A 227 -10.86 -2.63 25.91
N ALA A 228 -11.68 -3.25 26.77
CA ALA A 228 -12.64 -4.27 26.39
C ALA A 228 -13.69 -3.74 25.38
N GLU A 229 -13.97 -2.45 25.43
CA GLU A 229 -14.87 -1.72 24.53
C GLU A 229 -14.19 -1.30 23.21
N GLY A 230 -12.88 -1.54 23.08
CA GLY A 230 -12.10 -1.26 21.87
C GLY A 230 -11.60 0.18 21.76
N MET A 231 -11.72 0.98 22.82
CA MET A 231 -11.20 2.34 22.91
C MET A 231 -9.70 2.34 23.25
N PRO A 232 -8.90 3.26 22.68
CA PRO A 232 -7.46 3.30 22.92
C PRO A 232 -7.11 3.70 24.36
N VAL A 233 -6.14 3.00 24.96
CA VAL A 233 -5.70 3.25 26.34
C VAL A 233 -4.34 3.94 26.35
N ALA A 234 -4.33 5.24 26.66
CA ALA A 234 -3.12 6.04 26.76
C ALA A 234 -2.35 5.82 28.07
N ASN A 235 -1.05 6.16 28.09
CA ASN A 235 -0.18 6.12 29.27
C ASN A 235 -0.07 4.76 29.97
N VAL A 236 -0.14 3.66 29.22
CA VAL A 236 0.14 2.31 29.70
C VAL A 236 1.65 2.08 29.68
N ASP A 237 2.22 1.64 30.79
CA ASP A 237 3.61 1.23 30.89
C ASP A 237 3.82 -0.12 30.20
N VAL A 238 4.56 -0.10 29.09
CA VAL A 238 4.97 -1.25 28.30
C VAL A 238 6.39 -1.64 28.69
N VAL A 239 6.53 -2.77 29.36
CA VAL A 239 7.80 -3.30 29.87
C VAL A 239 8.10 -4.63 29.19
N VAL A 240 9.23 -4.71 28.49
CA VAL A 240 9.70 -5.99 27.94
C VAL A 240 10.54 -6.70 29.01
N LEU A 241 10.03 -7.81 29.55
CA LEU A 241 10.69 -8.53 30.65
C LEU A 241 12.10 -8.99 30.25
N ASN A 242 13.01 -9.02 31.23
CA ASN A 242 14.43 -9.33 31.05
C ASN A 242 15.19 -8.39 30.11
N THR A 243 14.67 -7.19 29.89
CA THR A 243 15.35 -6.12 29.15
C THR A 243 15.22 -4.78 29.88
N LYS A 244 16.01 -3.78 29.46
CA LYS A 244 15.90 -2.40 29.97
C LYS A 244 14.83 -1.57 29.22
N PHE A 245 13.99 -2.19 28.39
CA PHE A 245 13.00 -1.46 27.59
C PHE A 245 11.74 -1.17 28.40
N VAL A 246 11.54 0.11 28.69
CA VAL A 246 10.31 0.67 29.26
C VAL A 246 9.82 1.80 28.36
N ARG A 247 8.54 1.75 27.97
CA ARG A 247 7.86 2.75 27.15
C ARG A 247 6.46 2.99 27.66
N LYS A 248 5.88 4.14 27.30
CA LYS A 248 4.46 4.44 27.55
C LYS A 248 3.69 4.46 26.23
N THR A 249 2.43 4.06 26.25
CA THR A 249 1.53 4.22 25.10
C THR A 249 1.19 5.69 24.85
N SER A 250 1.02 6.06 23.59
CA SER A 250 0.57 7.39 23.17
C SER A 250 -0.91 7.64 23.49
N GLU A 251 -1.40 8.85 23.22
CA GLU A 251 -2.82 9.21 23.37
C GLU A 251 -3.77 8.31 22.55
N HIS A 252 -3.28 7.73 21.46
CA HIS A 252 -4.01 6.75 20.64
C HIS A 252 -3.75 5.29 21.04
N GLY A 253 -3.15 5.05 22.21
CA GLY A 253 -2.85 3.71 22.72
C GLY A 253 -1.68 3.01 22.00
N GLY A 254 -0.99 3.69 21.08
CA GLY A 254 0.10 3.11 20.29
C GLY A 254 1.41 3.01 21.05
N PHE A 255 2.21 1.97 20.79
CA PHE A 255 3.57 1.82 21.32
C PHE A 255 4.53 1.17 20.30
N GLU A 256 5.81 1.50 20.41
CA GLU A 256 6.87 0.89 19.60
C GLU A 256 8.06 0.48 20.47
N VAL A 257 8.52 -0.77 20.34
CA VAL A 257 9.78 -1.26 20.90
C VAL A 257 10.78 -1.49 19.77
N ARG A 258 11.97 -0.91 19.91
CA ARG A 258 13.04 -0.97 18.91
C ARG A 258 14.23 -1.75 19.46
N ARG A 259 15.07 -2.31 18.58
CA ARG A 259 16.35 -2.96 18.94
C ARG A 259 16.21 -4.20 19.85
N LEU A 260 15.23 -5.06 19.60
CA LEU A 260 15.20 -6.40 20.19
C LEU A 260 15.89 -7.40 19.24
N LYS A 261 16.72 -8.29 19.80
CA LYS A 261 17.31 -9.41 19.07
C LYS A 261 16.24 -10.46 18.77
N SER A 262 16.45 -11.33 17.79
CA SER A 262 15.52 -12.44 17.53
C SER A 262 15.39 -13.34 18.76
N ALA A 263 14.22 -13.35 19.39
CA ALA A 263 13.86 -14.17 20.53
C ALA A 263 12.36 -14.02 20.82
N VAL A 264 11.81 -14.91 21.64
CA VAL A 264 10.47 -14.73 22.22
C VAL A 264 10.62 -13.84 23.46
N TYR A 265 9.92 -12.72 23.48
CA TYR A 265 9.88 -11.82 24.65
C TYR A 265 8.49 -11.80 25.26
N ARG A 266 8.44 -11.77 26.58
CA ARG A 266 7.21 -11.51 27.32
C ARG A 266 7.11 -10.02 27.60
N VAL A 267 6.04 -9.39 27.10
CA VAL A 267 5.77 -7.95 27.26
C VAL A 267 4.67 -7.78 28.30
N CYS A 268 4.91 -6.93 29.29
CA CYS A 268 3.99 -6.60 30.36
C CYS A 268 3.43 -5.19 30.15
N PHE A 269 2.12 -5.05 30.31
CA PHE A 269 1.38 -3.80 30.15
C PHE A 269 0.75 -3.44 31.49
N LYS A 270 1.15 -2.31 32.06
CA LYS A 270 0.71 -1.87 33.39
C LYS A 270 0.05 -0.51 33.33
N LYS A 271 -1.10 -0.37 34.00
CA LYS A 271 -1.76 0.92 34.18
C LYS A 271 -2.64 0.87 35.43
N VAL A 272 -2.60 1.94 36.23
CA VAL A 272 -3.48 2.09 37.39
C VAL A 272 -4.95 2.00 36.95
N GLY A 273 -5.74 1.15 37.62
CA GLY A 273 -7.15 0.91 37.32
C GLY A 273 -7.41 -0.19 36.26
N PHE A 274 -6.36 -0.83 35.75
CA PHE A 274 -6.46 -1.97 34.82
C PHE A 274 -5.70 -3.18 35.38
N VAL A 275 -6.11 -4.37 34.96
CA VAL A 275 -5.39 -5.62 35.25
C VAL A 275 -4.13 -5.68 34.37
N ASP A 276 -2.98 -6.01 34.97
CA ASP A 276 -1.71 -6.17 34.25
C ASP A 276 -1.87 -7.25 33.15
N ALA A 277 -1.60 -6.87 31.90
CA ALA A 277 -1.66 -7.79 30.76
C ALA A 277 -0.26 -8.29 30.37
N PHE A 278 -0.16 -9.55 29.94
CA PHE A 278 1.08 -10.17 29.49
C PHE A 278 0.91 -10.77 28.11
N VAL A 279 1.83 -10.45 27.19
CA VAL A 279 1.81 -10.98 25.82
C VAL A 279 3.18 -11.50 25.43
N ASP A 280 3.23 -12.74 24.95
CA ASP A 280 4.45 -13.33 24.39
C ASP A 280 4.56 -13.00 22.90
N VAL A 281 5.66 -12.36 22.52
CA VAL A 281 5.92 -11.87 21.16
C VAL A 281 7.16 -12.53 20.63
N ALA A 282 7.00 -13.34 19.58
CA ALA A 282 8.11 -13.94 18.85
C ALA A 282 8.73 -12.90 17.91
N VAL A 283 9.80 -12.24 18.35
CA VAL A 283 10.51 -11.24 17.55
C VAL A 283 11.46 -11.95 16.58
N THR A 284 11.29 -11.69 15.28
CA THR A 284 12.21 -12.12 14.22
C THR A 284 12.95 -10.91 13.64
N SER A 285 14.28 -10.97 13.56
CA SER A 285 15.11 -9.90 13.01
C SER A 285 14.66 -9.46 11.62
N GLY A 286 14.39 -8.15 11.48
CA GLY A 286 13.98 -7.55 10.21
C GLY A 286 12.47 -7.56 9.94
N MET A 287 11.66 -8.18 10.81
CA MET A 287 10.20 -8.12 10.75
C MET A 287 9.63 -7.20 11.84
N ARG A 288 8.64 -6.39 11.47
CA ARG A 288 7.81 -5.63 12.43
C ARG A 288 6.72 -6.57 12.93
N ASN A 289 6.69 -6.83 14.23
CA ASN A 289 5.66 -7.65 14.85
C ASN A 289 4.57 -6.73 15.39
N GLU A 290 3.38 -6.78 14.80
CA GLU A 290 2.23 -5.98 15.20
C GLU A 290 1.43 -6.72 16.29
N VAL A 291 1.18 -6.06 17.42
CA VAL A 291 0.50 -6.64 18.58
C VAL A 291 -0.67 -5.74 18.98
N LYS A 292 -1.87 -6.31 19.04
CA LYS A 292 -3.02 -5.65 19.66
C LYS A 292 -3.23 -6.24 21.04
N VAL A 293 -3.28 -5.39 22.06
CA VAL A 293 -3.45 -5.78 23.45
C VAL A 293 -4.76 -5.23 23.97
N VAL A 294 -5.55 -6.08 24.62
CA VAL A 294 -6.78 -5.68 25.30
C VAL A 294 -6.48 -5.68 26.80
N MET A 295 -6.75 -4.57 27.48
CA MET A 295 -6.64 -4.47 28.93
C MET A 295 -8.03 -4.39 29.56
N GLU A 296 -8.27 -5.24 30.55
CA GLU A 296 -9.51 -5.24 31.32
C GLU A 296 -9.42 -4.26 32.49
N ARG A 297 -10.50 -3.52 32.74
CA ARG A 297 -10.58 -2.65 33.92
C ARG A 297 -10.67 -3.49 35.18
N MET A 298 -9.97 -3.08 36.21
CA MET A 298 -10.07 -3.73 37.52
C MET A 298 -11.45 -3.38 38.11
N SER A 299 -12.33 -4.37 38.24
CA SER A 299 -13.65 -4.18 38.84
C SER A 299 -13.51 -3.86 40.34
N GLY A 300 -13.88 -2.63 40.70
CA GLY A 300 -14.29 -2.15 42.03
C GLY A 300 -13.55 -2.65 43.28
N LEU A 301 -12.85 -1.72 43.94
CA LEU A 301 -12.73 -1.73 45.40
C LEU A 301 -14.10 -2.02 46.03
N ALA A 302 -14.17 -3.08 46.83
CA ALA A 302 -15.28 -3.33 47.72
C ALA A 302 -15.44 -2.15 48.68
N ASP A 303 -16.68 -1.69 48.77
CA ASP A 303 -17.21 -0.71 49.70
C ASP A 303 -16.85 -1.11 51.14
N TRP A 304 -16.04 -0.30 51.82
CA TRP A 304 -15.85 -0.37 53.28
C TRP A 304 -16.09 1.02 53.89
N ARG A 305 -17.33 1.49 53.83
CA ARG A 305 -17.79 2.52 54.77
C ARG A 305 -19.02 2.01 55.48
N MET A 306 -18.79 1.20 56.51
CA MET A 306 -19.62 1.14 57.72
C MET A 306 -18.78 0.60 58.89
N SER A 307 -19.06 1.12 60.08
CA SER A 307 -18.55 0.81 61.42
C SER A 307 -17.19 1.40 61.83
N GLY A 308 -17.29 2.43 62.68
CA GLY A 308 -16.24 3.21 63.32
C GLY A 308 -16.81 4.56 63.72
#